data_AF-A0A955MQ51-F1
#
_entry.id   AF-A0A955MQ51-F1
#
_cell.length_a   1.000
_cell.length_b   1.000
_cell.length_c   1.000
_cell.angle_alpha   90.00
_cell.angle_beta   90.00
_cell.angle_gamma   90.00
#
_symmetry.space_group_name_H-M   'P 1'
#
loop_
_entity.id
_entity.type
_entity.pdbx_description
1 polymer ?
#
loop_
_entity_poly.entity_id
_entity_poly.type
_entity_poly.pdbx_seq_one_letter_code
_entity_poly.pdbx_strand_id
1 'polypeptide(L)' 'FPLVVPEAAMIEPTESETPETLRNFSSIMKRVREECVENPAIIEGAPWETPVRKLDEVTAARNPVLIETVG' A
#
# COMPACT_ATOMS: atom_id res chain seq x y z
N PHE A 1 4.28 -10.24 11.93
CA PHE A 1 4.70 -10.28 10.51
C PHE A 1 5.94 -11.15 10.41
N PRO A 2 6.14 -11.99 9.37
CA PRO A 2 7.29 -12.89 9.32
C PRO A 2 8.59 -12.09 9.28
N LEU A 3 9.32 -12.06 10.40
CA LEU A 3 10.56 -11.28 10.54
C LEU A 3 11.76 -11.91 9.82
N VAL A 4 11.59 -13.11 9.25
CA VAL A 4 12.66 -13.91 8.65
C VAL A 4 12.67 -13.87 7.13
N VAL A 5 11.72 -13.18 6.50
CA VAL A 5 11.64 -13.02 5.04
C VAL A 5 11.69 -11.53 4.71
N PRO A 6 12.80 -11.03 4.13
CA PRO A 6 12.92 -9.63 3.69
C PRO A 6 11.83 -9.26 2.68
N GLU A 7 11.30 -8.04 2.79
CA GLU A 7 10.27 -7.50 1.89
C GLU A 7 9.01 -8.38 1.76
N ALA A 8 8.69 -9.18 2.79
CA ALA A 8 7.56 -10.09 2.74
C ALA A 8 6.23 -9.34 2.64
N ALA A 9 5.29 -9.94 1.92
CA ALA A 9 3.87 -9.59 1.98
C ALA A 9 3.11 -10.79 2.55
N MET A 10 2.48 -10.62 3.72
CA MET A 10 1.61 -11.64 4.31
C MET A 10 0.18 -11.43 3.79
N ILE A 11 -0.36 -12.42 3.07
CA ILE A 11 -1.69 -12.36 2.46
C ILE A 11 -2.57 -13.42 3.12
N GLU A 12 -3.65 -12.99 3.75
CA GLU A 12 -4.62 -13.85 4.44
C GLU A 12 -6.03 -13.58 3.89
N PRO A 13 -6.46 -14.29 2.84
CA PRO A 13 -7.87 -14.27 2.46
C PRO A 13 -8.67 -15.05 3.50
N THR A 14 -9.77 -14.49 3.98
CA THR A 14 -10.70 -15.22 4.85
C THR A 14 -11.61 -16.11 4.01
N GLU A 15 -12.34 -17.00 4.68
CA GLU A 15 -13.31 -17.90 4.06
C GLU A 15 -14.50 -17.18 3.39
N SER A 16 -14.71 -15.90 3.72
CA SER A 16 -15.79 -15.09 3.16
C SER A 16 -15.48 -14.60 1.73
N GLU A 17 -14.22 -14.69 1.29
CA GLU A 17 -13.83 -14.23 -0.04
C GLU A 17 -14.22 -15.19 -1.16
N THR A 18 -14.65 -14.63 -2.28
CA THR A 18 -15.02 -15.43 -3.44
C THR A 18 -13.78 -15.80 -4.26
N PRO A 19 -13.81 -16.94 -4.99
CA PRO A 19 -12.72 -17.28 -5.91
C PRO A 19 -12.47 -16.21 -6.99
N GLU A 20 -13.50 -15.44 -7.35
CA GLU A 20 -13.37 -14.33 -8.30
C GLU A 20 -12.58 -13.16 -7.70
N THR A 21 -12.88 -12.77 -6.46
CA THR A 21 -12.11 -11.74 -5.74
C THR A 21 -10.63 -12.12 -5.67
N LEU A 22 -10.32 -13.38 -5.34
CA LEU A 22 -8.94 -13.87 -5.26
C LEU A 22 -8.21 -13.86 -6.61
N ARG A 23 -8.91 -14.23 -7.69
CA ARG A 23 -8.36 -14.13 -9.06
C ARG A 23 -8.10 -12.69 -9.46
N ASN A 24 -9.01 -11.78 -9.13
CA ASN A 24 -8.84 -10.35 -9.39
C ASN A 24 -7.68 -9.75 -8.58
N PHE A 25 -7.54 -10.09 -7.31
CA PHE A 25 -6.37 -9.69 -6.53
C PHE A 25 -5.08 -10.20 -7.16
N SER A 26 -5.03 -11.48 -7.58
CA SER A 26 -3.86 -12.05 -8.26
C SER A 26 -3.52 -11.34 -9.57
N SER A 27 -4.51 -10.98 -10.40
CA SER A 27 -4.27 -10.26 -11.66
C SER A 27 -3.73 -8.85 -11.40
N ILE A 28 -4.26 -8.15 -10.40
CA ILE A 28 -3.75 -6.83 -9.99
C ILE A 28 -2.30 -6.94 -9.50
N MET A 29 -1.97 -7.93 -8.67
CA MET A 29 -0.59 -8.11 -8.19
C MET A 29 0.40 -8.42 -9.31
N LYS A 30 -0.01 -9.17 -10.35
CA LYS A 30 0.82 -9.38 -11.55
C LYS A 30 1.06 -8.08 -12.30
N ARG A 31 0.02 -7.27 -12.48
CA ARG A 31 0.14 -5.94 -13.10
C ARG A 31 1.04 -5.01 -12.29
N VAL A 32 0.91 -4.98 -10.97
CA VAL A 32 1.82 -4.21 -10.10
C VAL A 32 3.26 -4.66 -10.29
N ARG A 33 3.51 -5.98 -10.40
CA ARG A 33 4.84 -6.51 -10.69
C ARG A 33 5.38 -6.03 -12.05
N GLU A 34 4.55 -6.01 -13.08
CA GLU A 34 4.90 -5.49 -14.40
C GLU A 34 5.23 -3.99 -14.33
N GLU A 35 4.37 -3.19 -13.70
CA GLU A 35 4.58 -1.75 -13.51
C GLU A 35 5.88 -1.46 -12.73
N CYS A 36 6.20 -2.23 -11.70
CA CYS A 36 7.47 -2.12 -10.97
C CYS A 36 8.71 -2.36 -11.85
N VAL A 37 8.60 -3.16 -12.92
CA VAL A 37 9.74 -3.48 -13.80
C VAL A 37 9.82 -2.49 -14.96
N GLU A 38 8.67 -2.15 -15.56
CA GLU A 38 8.62 -1.34 -16.77
C GLU A 38 8.66 0.16 -16.48
N ASN A 39 7.96 0.62 -15.44
CA ASN A 39 7.92 2.02 -15.05
C ASN A 39 7.69 2.18 -13.53
N PRO A 40 8.76 2.01 -12.73
CA PRO A 40 8.68 2.04 -11.27
C PRO A 40 8.04 3.31 -10.69
N ALA A 41 8.16 4.45 -11.39
CA ALA A 41 7.62 5.73 -10.95
C ALA A 41 6.10 5.70 -10.73
N ILE A 42 5.37 4.82 -11.43
CA ILE A 42 3.94 4.60 -11.23
C ILE A 42 3.67 4.09 -9.82
N ILE A 43 4.45 3.12 -9.34
CA ILE A 43 4.27 2.50 -8.02
C ILE A 43 4.88 3.37 -6.92
N GLU A 44 6.06 3.96 -7.15
CA GLU A 44 6.74 4.82 -6.18
C GLU A 44 5.95 6.09 -5.84
N GLY A 45 5.24 6.66 -6.83
CA GLY A 45 4.40 7.84 -6.66
C GLY A 45 2.94 7.54 -6.25
N ALA A 46 2.57 6.27 -6.11
CA ALA A 46 1.25 5.90 -5.63
C ALA A 46 1.03 6.34 -4.15
N PRO A 47 -0.22 6.55 -3.72
CA PRO A 47 -1.46 6.49 -4.50
C PRO A 47 -1.72 7.74 -5.36
N TRP A 48 -2.48 7.59 -6.46
CA TRP A 48 -2.75 8.66 -7.43
C TRP A 48 -4.11 9.35 -7.27
N GLU A 49 -5.14 8.57 -6.98
CA GLU A 49 -6.54 9.02 -7.01
C GLU A 49 -7.17 9.15 -5.63
N THR A 50 -6.46 8.74 -4.58
CA THR A 50 -6.94 8.90 -3.20
C THR A 50 -7.01 10.40 -2.84
N PRO A 51 -7.91 10.80 -1.90
CA PRO A 51 -8.08 12.20 -1.51
C PRO A 51 -6.79 12.90 -1.03
N VAL A 52 -5.82 12.12 -0.54
CA VAL A 52 -4.48 12.58 -0.15
C VAL A 52 -3.42 11.68 -0.78
N ARG A 53 -2.21 12.23 -0.95
CA ARG A 53 -1.02 11.50 -1.42
C ARG A 53 -0.26 10.84 -0.27
N LYS A 54 0.87 10.19 -0.58
CA LYS A 54 1.80 9.63 0.42
C LYS A 54 2.14 10.69 1.46
N LEU A 55 1.89 10.36 2.73
CA LEU A 55 2.08 11.28 3.85
C LEU A 55 3.57 11.42 4.21
N ASP A 56 3.95 12.59 4.72
CA ASP A 56 5.29 12.80 5.28
C ASP A 56 5.39 12.24 6.70
N GLU A 57 5.65 10.93 6.78
CA GLU A 57 5.80 10.21 8.04
C GLU A 57 7.01 10.69 8.86
N VAL A 58 8.07 11.18 8.21
CA VAL A 58 9.29 11.64 8.90
C VAL A 58 8.97 12.90 9.68
N THR A 59 8.31 13.87 9.04
CA THR A 59 7.91 15.11 9.72
C THR A 59 6.85 14.82 10.77
N ALA A 60 5.85 13.99 10.47
CA ALA A 60 4.81 13.64 11.43
C ALA A 60 5.38 12.96 12.70
N ALA A 61 6.36 12.07 12.56
CA ALA A 61 7.02 11.42 13.69
C ALA A 61 7.91 12.38 14.51
N ARG A 62 8.55 13.36 13.86
CA ARG A 62 9.46 14.32 14.52
C ARG A 62 8.74 15.52 15.14
N ASN A 63 7.63 15.96 14.52
CA ASN A 63 6.84 17.13 14.92
C ASN A 63 5.34 16.80 14.93
N PRO A 64 4.90 15.92 15.85
CA PRO A 64 3.51 15.46 15.86
C PRO A 64 2.54 16.58 16.29
N VAL A 65 1.48 16.78 15.51
CA VAL A 65 0.33 17.61 15.90
C VAL A 65 -0.75 16.67 16.40
N LEU A 66 -0.92 16.59 17.73
CA LEU A 66 -1.77 15.58 18.39
C LEU A 66 -3.14 16.11 18.79
N ILE A 67 -3.33 17.42 18.72
CA ILE A 67 -4.59 18.09 19.04
C ILE A 67 -4.91 19.05 17.91
N GLU A 68 -6.20 19.18 17.61
CA GLU A 68 -6.68 20.20 16.71
C GLU A 68 -6.68 21.53 17.47
N THR A 69 -5.85 22.49 17.04
CA THR A 69 -5.98 23.87 17.51
C THR A 69 -7.15 24.51 16.79
N VAL A 70 -8.27 24.62 17.48
CA VAL A 70 -9.44 25.35 17.01
C VAL A 70 -9.08 26.83 16.94
N GLY A 71 -9.27 27.43 15.76
CA GLY A 71 -9.25 28.88 15.56
C GLY A 71 -10.60 29.50 15.83
#